data_AF-A0A431FY84-F1
#
_entry.id   AF-A0A431FY84-F1
#
_cell.length_a   1.000
_cell.length_b   1.000
_cell.length_c   1.000
_cell.angle_alpha   90.00
_cell.angle_beta   90.00
_cell.angle_gamma   90.00
#
_symmetry.space_group_name_H-M   'P 1'
#
loop_
_entity.id
_entity.type
_entity.pdbx_description
1 polymer ?
#
loop_
_entity_poly.entity_id
_entity_poly.type
_entity_poly.pdbx_seq_one_letter_code
_entity_poly.pdbx_strand_id
1 'polypeptide(L)'
;MPKLSVIVPTFNRQALLEKAIKSIQNQDFKDLEIIISDDNSSDDTKSVAQNLQKDDDRIKYFLNQNYKQGPNGNKNNGLDQASGEFVTFLDDDDEL
;
A
#
# COMPACT_ATOMS: atom_id res chain seq x y z
N MET A 1 -12.30 -9.51 -9.12
CA MET A 1 -11.11 -9.67 -8.27
C MET A 1 -9.92 -9.32 -9.15
N PRO A 2 -8.98 -8.49 -8.67
CA PRO A 2 -7.77 -8.17 -9.41
C PRO A 2 -6.91 -9.41 -9.60
N LYS A 3 -5.99 -9.43 -10.56
CA LYS A 3 -5.05 -10.54 -10.71
C LYS A 3 -3.88 -10.47 -9.72
N LEU A 4 -3.38 -9.26 -9.43
CA LEU A 4 -2.26 -9.03 -8.51
C LEU A 4 -2.63 -8.04 -7.40
N SER A 5 -2.32 -8.37 -6.15
CA SER A 5 -2.30 -7.41 -5.04
C SER A 5 -0.86 -6.99 -4.76
N VAL A 6 -0.57 -5.69 -4.87
CA VAL A 6 0.71 -5.12 -4.44
C VAL A 6 0.52 -4.48 -3.08
N ILE A 7 1.16 -5.04 -2.05
CA ILE A 7 1.08 -4.53 -0.68
C ILE A 7 2.27 -3.62 -0.41
N VAL A 8 1.99 -2.39 0.00
CA VAL A 8 2.98 -1.38 0.40
C VAL A 8 2.80 -1.08 1.89
N PRO A 9 3.57 -1.74 2.78
CA PRO A 9 3.57 -1.42 4.20
C PRO A 9 4.30 -0.10 4.44
N THR A 10 3.69 0.82 5.18
CA THR A 10 4.26 2.15 5.46
C THR A 10 4.19 2.52 6.93
N PHE A 11 5.15 3.33 7.39
CA PHE A 11 5.11 3.97 8.70
C PHE A 11 5.94 5.27 8.71
N ASN A 12 5.29 6.42 8.87
CA ASN A 12 5.90 7.76 8.96
C ASN A 12 6.83 8.11 7.78
N ARG A 13 6.39 7.83 6.55
CA ARG A 13 7.19 7.95 5.33
C ARG A 13 6.42 8.58 4.16
N GLN A 14 5.55 9.55 4.46
CA GLN A 14 4.63 10.18 3.50
C GLN A 14 5.24 10.52 2.11
N ALA A 15 6.47 11.04 2.08
CA ALA A 15 7.12 11.48 0.84
C ALA A 15 7.69 10.31 -0.01
N LEU A 16 8.09 9.22 0.64
CA LEU A 16 8.60 8.03 -0.05
C LEU A 16 7.43 7.16 -0.54
N LEU A 17 6.40 7.02 0.30
CA LEU A 17 5.16 6.34 -0.07
C LEU A 17 4.57 6.90 -1.37
N GLU A 18 4.50 8.22 -1.53
CA GLU A 18 3.96 8.81 -2.75
C GLU A 18 4.71 8.36 -4.01
N LYS A 19 6.04 8.24 -3.93
CA LYS A 19 6.87 7.77 -5.05
C LYS A 19 6.67 6.30 -5.33
N ALA A 20 6.70 5.46 -4.29
CA ALA A 20 6.48 4.02 -4.41
C ALA A 20 5.14 3.72 -5.07
N ILE A 21 4.06 4.36 -4.62
CA ILE A 21 2.72 4.17 -5.21
C ILE A 21 2.66 4.64 -6.66
N LYS A 22 3.21 5.81 -6.98
CA LYS A 22 3.25 6.30 -8.37
C LYS A 22 4.03 5.36 -9.29
N SER A 23 5.09 4.72 -8.81
CA SER A 23 5.83 3.72 -9.60
C SER A 23 4.95 2.52 -9.95
N ILE A 24 4.14 2.02 -9.01
CA ILE A 24 3.18 0.93 -9.24
C ILE A 24 2.07 1.38 -10.22
N GLN A 25 1.55 2.60 -10.05
CA GLN A 25 0.51 3.14 -10.95
C GLN A 25 0.96 3.18 -12.41
N ASN A 26 2.25 3.46 -12.63
CA ASN A 26 2.88 3.58 -13.94
C ASN A 26 3.25 2.25 -14.59
N GLN A 27 3.20 1.11 -13.87
CA GLN A 27 3.50 -0.22 -14.43
C GLN A 27 2.60 -0.57 -15.62
N ASP A 28 3.13 -1.22 -16.65
CA ASP A 28 2.36 -1.59 -17.85
C ASP A 28 1.22 -2.58 -17.56
N PHE A 29 1.39 -3.43 -16.55
CA PHE A 29 0.36 -4.34 -16.09
C PHE A 29 -0.66 -3.63 -15.20
N LYS A 30 -1.94 -3.58 -15.62
CA LYS A 30 -2.97 -2.76 -14.95
C LYS A 30 -3.99 -3.53 -14.12
N ASP A 31 -4.10 -4.85 -14.29
CA ASP A 31 -5.06 -5.71 -13.55
C ASP A 31 -4.53 -6.03 -12.14
N LEU A 32 -4.43 -4.99 -11.33
CA LEU A 32 -3.89 -5.02 -9.98
C LEU A 32 -4.70 -4.17 -9.01
N GLU A 33 -4.53 -4.44 -7.72
CA GLU A 33 -4.87 -3.52 -6.64
C GLU A 33 -3.62 -3.12 -5.87
N ILE A 34 -3.64 -1.92 -5.28
CA ILE A 34 -2.54 -1.37 -4.51
C ILE A 34 -3.03 -1.21 -3.08
N ILE A 35 -2.44 -1.95 -2.15
CA ILE A 35 -2.84 -1.96 -0.74
C ILE A 35 -1.79 -1.21 0.05
N ILE A 36 -2.12 0.02 0.45
CA ILE A 36 -1.34 0.78 1.43
C ILE A 36 -1.75 0.30 2.81
N SER A 37 -0.85 -0.43 3.47
CA SER A 37 -1.03 -0.86 4.85
C SER A 37 -0.23 0.05 5.76
N ASP A 38 -0.89 0.90 6.52
CA ASP A 38 -0.26 1.90 7.38
C ASP A 38 -0.20 1.42 8.82
N ASP A 39 1.01 1.36 9.37
CA ASP A 39 1.28 0.91 10.74
C ASP A 39 1.00 1.98 11.81
N ASN A 40 -0.11 2.70 11.63
CA ASN A 40 -0.56 3.83 12.44
C ASN A 40 0.42 5.02 12.44
N SER A 41 0.77 5.49 11.24
CA SER A 41 1.56 6.70 11.07
C SER A 41 0.94 7.91 11.78
N SER A 42 1.81 8.78 12.28
CA SER A 42 1.48 10.04 12.94
C SER A 42 1.79 11.28 12.09
N ASP A 43 2.37 11.09 10.90
CA ASP A 43 2.58 12.14 9.89
C ASP A 43 1.40 12.23 8.91
N ASP A 44 1.56 12.93 7.78
CA ASP A 44 0.53 13.12 6.76
C ASP A 44 0.37 11.90 5.81
N THR A 45 0.91 10.73 6.16
CA THR A 45 0.79 9.49 5.37
C THR A 45 -0.66 9.20 4.95
N LYS A 46 -1.62 9.36 5.88
CA LYS A 46 -3.05 9.20 5.60
C LYS A 46 -3.55 10.19 4.55
N SER A 47 -3.15 11.45 4.65
CA SER A 47 -3.55 12.50 3.71
C SER A 47 -2.98 12.24 2.31
N VAL A 48 -1.72 11.77 2.23
CA VAL A 48 -1.09 11.34 0.97
C VAL A 48 -1.86 10.19 0.34
N ALA A 49 -2.16 9.13 1.11
CA ALA A 49 -2.93 7.99 0.62
C ALA A 49 -4.31 8.42 0.11
N GLN A 50 -5.04 9.26 0.86
CA GLN A 50 -6.35 9.76 0.47
C GLN A 50 -6.31 10.61 -0.80
N ASN A 51 -5.23 11.36 -1.04
CA ASN A 51 -5.06 12.11 -2.28
C ASN A 51 -4.81 11.17 -3.46
N LEU A 52 -3.93 10.18 -3.31
CA LEU A 52 -3.66 9.19 -4.36
C LEU A 52 -4.92 8.39 -4.74
N GLN A 53 -5.77 8.07 -3.76
CA GLN A 53 -7.05 7.37 -4.00
C GLN A 53 -8.04 8.17 -4.87
N LYS A 54 -7.95 9.50 -4.92
CA LYS A 54 -8.85 10.31 -5.77
C LYS A 54 -8.60 10.11 -7.26
N ASP A 55 -7.36 9.75 -7.60
CA ASP A 55 -6.90 9.64 -8.99
C ASP A 55 -6.85 8.17 -9.47
N ASP A 56 -6.99 7.19 -8.57
CA ASP A 56 -6.88 5.76 -8.89
C ASP A 56 -7.66 4.86 -7.91
N ASP A 57 -8.80 4.34 -8.39
CA ASP A 57 -9.69 3.45 -7.63
C ASP A 57 -9.06 2.10 -7.25
N ARG A 58 -7.88 1.75 -7.81
CA ARG A 58 -7.14 0.53 -7.44
C ARG A 58 -6.47 0.66 -6.07
N ILE A 59 -6.33 1.87 -5.54
CA ILE A 59 -5.64 2.13 -4.28
C ILE A 59 -6.60 1.96 -3.10
N LYS A 60 -6.20 1.12 -2.16
CA LYS A 60 -6.90 0.88 -0.90
C LYS A 60 -5.97 1.20 0.26
N TYR A 61 -6.45 1.99 1.21
CA TYR A 61 -5.70 2.36 2.40
C TYR A 61 -6.33 1.74 3.65
N PHE A 62 -5.49 1.06 4.44
CA PHE A 62 -5.90 0.41 5.68
C PHE A 62 -4.93 0.74 6.80
N LEU A 63 -5.48 0.88 8.01
CA LEU A 63 -4.67 0.98 9.23
C LEU A 63 -4.45 -0.42 9.80
N ASN A 64 -3.25 -0.67 10.33
CA ASN A 64 -2.97 -1.88 11.09
C ASN A 64 -3.71 -1.85 12.45
N GLN A 65 -4.77 -2.66 12.55
CA GLN A 65 -5.60 -2.73 13.77
C GLN A 65 -5.40 -4.02 14.56
N ASN A 66 -4.96 -5.10 13.91
CA ASN A 66 -5.02 -6.46 14.47
C ASN A 66 -3.64 -7.04 14.80
N TYR A 67 -2.57 -6.46 14.26
CA TYR A 67 -1.22 -7.01 14.40
C TYR A 67 -0.30 -6.08 15.19
N LYS A 68 0.73 -6.67 15.79
CA LYS A 68 1.77 -5.92 16.48
C LYS A 68 2.46 -4.95 15.50
N GLN A 69 2.64 -3.71 15.94
CA GLN A 69 3.41 -2.71 15.19
C GLN A 69 4.80 -3.24 14.84
N GLY A 70 5.21 -2.99 13.60
CA GLY A 70 6.43 -3.45 12.97
C GLY A 70 6.17 -4.01 11.57
N PRO A 71 7.24 -4.17 10.77
CA PRO A 71 7.14 -4.50 9.35
C PRO A 71 6.38 -5.81 9.10
N ASN A 72 6.63 -6.85 9.90
CA ASN A 72 5.97 -8.15 9.72
C ASN A 72 4.49 -8.10 10.07
N GLY A 73 4.11 -7.41 11.15
CA GLY A 73 2.71 -7.28 11.54
C GLY A 73 1.93 -6.46 10.52
N ASN A 74 2.53 -5.37 10.02
CA ASN A 74 1.91 -4.55 9.01
C ASN A 74 1.80 -5.27 7.65
N LYS A 75 2.79 -6.08 7.26
CA LYS A 75 2.70 -6.96 6.08
C LYS A 75 1.56 -7.96 6.21
N ASN A 76 1.35 -8.55 7.39
CA ASN A 76 0.21 -9.44 7.66
C ASN A 76 -1.13 -8.70 7.59
N ASN A 77 -1.20 -7.47 8.10
CA ASN A 77 -2.40 -6.63 7.96
C ASN A 77 -2.76 -6.42 6.49
N GLY A 78 -1.77 -6.10 5.64
CA GLY A 78 -1.97 -5.97 4.20
C GLY A 78 -2.40 -7.27 3.53
N LEU A 79 -1.86 -8.41 3.96
CA LEU A 79 -2.25 -9.74 3.44
C LEU A 79 -3.72 -10.04 3.68
N ASP A 80 -4.26 -9.71 4.84
CA ASP A 80 -5.68 -9.91 5.15
C ASP A 80 -6.62 -9.09 4.25
N GLN A 81 -6.12 -8.02 3.64
CA GLN A 81 -6.89 -7.15 2.73
C GLN A 81 -6.73 -7.54 1.25
N ALA A 82 -5.76 -8.41 0.93
CA ALA A 82 -5.46 -8.81 -0.43
C ALA A 82 -6.57 -9.70 -1.01
N SER A 83 -7.00 -9.38 -2.23
CA SER A 83 -8.04 -10.10 -2.97
C SER A 83 -7.57 -10.61 -4.33
N GLY A 84 -6.29 -10.38 -4.67
CA GLY A 84 -5.67 -10.81 -5.90
C GLY A 84 -5.35 -12.30 -5.93
N GLU A 85 -5.26 -12.88 -7.13
CA GLU A 85 -4.79 -14.25 -7.33
C GLU A 85 -3.32 -14.41 -6.90
N PHE A 86 -2.53 -13.37 -7.14
CA PHE A 86 -1.13 -13.26 -6.74
C PHE A 86 -0.94 -12.10 -5.77
N VAL A 87 0.09 -12.21 -4.92
CA VAL A 87 0.48 -11.16 -3.98
C VAL A 87 1.98 -10.89 -4.10
N THR A 88 2.35 -9.61 -4.06
CA THR A 88 3.73 -9.18 -3.88
C THR A 88 3.81 -8.02 -2.89
N PHE A 89 5.00 -7.77 -2.37
CA PHE A 89 5.29 -6.62 -1.53
C PHE A 89 6.21 -5.66 -2.27
N LEU A 90 6.03 -4.36 -2.03
CA LEU A 90 7.00 -3.32 -2.35
C LEU A 90 7.23 -2.53 -1.06
N ASP A 91 8.48 -2.37 -0.65
CA ASP A 91 8.78 -1.52 0.51
C ASP A 91 8.56 -0.04 0.14
N ASP A 92 8.14 0.79 1.10
CA ASP A 92 7.66 2.16 0.85
C ASP A 92 8.75 3.16 0.44
N ASP A 93 10.00 2.72 0.34
CA ASP A 93 11.16 3.47 -0.11
C ASP A 93 11.79 2.98 -1.43
N ASP A 94 11.16 2.00 -2.09
CA ASP A 94 11.56 1.48 -3.41
C ASP A 94 10.60 1.92 -4.55
N GLU A 95 11.07 1.84 -5.79
CA GLU A 95 10.30 2.12 -7.02
C GLU A 95 10.43 0.95 -8.02
N LEU A 96 9.38 0.70 -8.81
CA LEU A 96 9.31 -0.33 -9.87
C LEU A 96 9.37 0.24 -11.29
#